data_AF-A0A8X6F3Z7-F1
#
_entry.id   AF-A0A8X6F3Z7-F1
#
_cell.length_a   1.000
_cell.length_b   1.000
_cell.length_c   1.000
_cell.angle_alpha   90.00
_cell.angle_beta   90.00
_cell.angle_gamma   90.00
#
_symmetry.space_group_name_H-M   'P 1'
#
loop_
_entity.id
_entity.type
_entity.pdbx_description
1 polymer ?
#
loop_
_entity_poly.entity_id
_entity_poly.type
_entity_poly.pdbx_seq_one_letter_code
_entity_poly.pdbx_strand_id
1 'polypeptide(L)'
;MACFDAESNKCIKELAKEITTSMEDYCRDQIPFIKCINDGAAMCETKFVKDAKEWYETNVDACKEGSKLNKAIKENEECITKATSESNCFSEVGFDLKEMSRDEAGCKELKKVEDCLYRKVKSECSRNVAIIFLRMYHPMVRLQLKICYARGYLKN
;
A
#
# COMPACT_ATOMS: atom_id res chain seq x y z
N MET A 1 -6.74 -17.90 -8.40
CA MET A 1 -6.66 -17.29 -7.07
C MET A 1 -6.00 -18.18 -6.04
N ALA A 2 -6.37 -19.46 -5.92
CA ALA A 2 -5.78 -20.39 -4.95
C ALA A 2 -4.23 -20.37 -4.88
N CYS A 3 -3.54 -20.37 -6.04
CA CYS A 3 -2.07 -20.22 -6.07
C CYS A 3 -1.62 -18.92 -5.39
N PHE A 4 -2.15 -17.78 -5.81
CA PHE A 4 -1.77 -16.48 -5.26
C PHE A 4 -2.11 -16.36 -3.77
N ASP A 5 -3.23 -16.92 -3.33
CA ASP A 5 -3.60 -16.95 -1.91
C ASP A 5 -2.57 -17.77 -1.10
N ALA A 6 -2.12 -18.92 -1.61
CA ALA A 6 -1.08 -19.72 -0.98
C ALA A 6 0.27 -18.99 -0.90
N GLU A 7 0.69 -18.33 -1.98
CA GLU A 7 1.97 -17.60 -2.02
C GLU A 7 1.93 -16.34 -1.16
N SER A 8 0.87 -15.52 -1.27
CA SER A 8 0.72 -14.32 -0.44
C SER A 8 0.58 -14.63 1.06
N ASN A 9 0.05 -15.80 1.42
CA ASN A 9 0.02 -16.26 2.82
C ASN A 9 1.41 -16.50 3.41
N LYS A 10 2.38 -16.95 2.61
CA LYS A 10 3.77 -17.11 3.06
C LYS A 10 4.38 -15.75 3.34
N CYS A 11 4.13 -14.76 2.47
CA CYS A 11 4.63 -13.40 2.61
C CYS A 11 4.21 -12.72 3.93
N ILE A 12 2.97 -12.93 4.37
CA ILE A 12 2.45 -12.30 5.59
C ILE A 12 3.06 -12.93 6.85
N LYS A 13 3.25 -14.25 6.86
CA LYS A 13 3.81 -14.98 8.01
C LYS A 13 5.26 -14.61 8.31
N GLU A 14 6.02 -14.17 7.29
CA GLU A 14 7.43 -13.83 7.43
C GLU A 14 7.67 -12.36 7.84
N LEU A 15 6.66 -11.49 7.78
CA LEU A 15 6.81 -10.03 7.91
C LEU A 15 5.80 -9.37 8.86
N ALA A 16 5.32 -10.12 9.86
CA ALA A 16 4.53 -9.61 10.99
C ALA A 16 5.37 -8.75 11.95
N LYS A 17 6.04 -7.71 11.43
CA LYS A 17 6.66 -6.64 12.22
C LYS A 17 5.77 -5.39 12.19
N GLU A 18 5.84 -4.65 13.31
CA GLU A 18 4.99 -3.53 13.69
C GLU A 18 4.92 -2.41 12.65
N ILE A 19 3.93 -1.52 12.82
CA ILE A 19 3.71 -0.33 11.99
C ILE A 19 4.98 0.52 12.04
N THR A 20 5.59 0.73 10.87
CA THR A 20 6.84 1.48 10.70
C THR A 20 6.58 2.98 10.85
N THR A 21 7.30 3.66 11.73
CA THR A 21 7.14 5.11 11.99
C THR A 21 8.05 5.99 11.13
N SER A 22 9.10 5.42 10.53
CA SER A 22 10.02 6.12 9.62
C SER A 22 10.06 5.50 8.22
N MET A 23 10.51 6.27 7.24
CA MET A 23 10.78 5.79 5.88
C MET A 23 11.89 4.75 5.83
N GLU A 24 12.87 4.83 6.73
CA GLU A 24 13.93 3.83 6.83
C GLU A 24 13.35 2.47 7.27
N ASP A 25 12.49 2.47 8.28
CA ASP A 25 11.78 1.27 8.73
C ASP A 25 10.83 0.75 7.65
N TYR A 26 10.10 1.65 6.98
CA TYR A 26 9.25 1.30 5.83
C TYR A 26 10.06 0.57 4.76
N CYS A 27 11.20 1.13 4.36
CA CYS A 27 12.03 0.56 3.31
C CYS A 27 12.66 -0.78 3.69
N ARG A 28 13.06 -0.94 4.94
CA ARG A 28 13.61 -2.19 5.47
C ARG A 28 12.56 -3.30 5.53
N ASP A 29 11.36 -2.98 6.01
CA ASP A 29 10.37 -4.00 6.39
C ASP A 29 9.28 -4.20 5.31
N GLN A 30 8.85 -3.16 4.61
CA GLN A 30 7.78 -3.25 3.61
C GLN A 30 8.28 -3.68 2.23
N ILE A 31 9.49 -3.30 1.80
CA ILE A 31 9.99 -3.67 0.46
C ILE A 31 10.07 -5.19 0.27
N PRO A 32 10.60 -5.98 1.24
CA PRO A 32 10.57 -7.44 1.13
C PRO A 32 9.15 -8.00 1.00
N PHE A 33 8.18 -7.42 1.72
CA PHE A 33 6.78 -7.83 1.66
C PHE A 33 6.20 -7.58 0.27
N ILE A 34 6.35 -6.35 -0.22
CA ILE A 34 5.86 -5.93 -1.53
C ILE A 34 6.49 -6.79 -2.64
N LYS A 35 7.79 -7.07 -2.53
CA LYS A 35 8.50 -7.98 -3.44
C LYS A 35 7.88 -9.37 -3.44
N CYS A 36 7.63 -9.94 -2.26
CA CYS A 36 7.03 -11.27 -2.13
C CYS A 36 5.62 -11.32 -2.77
N ILE A 37 4.80 -10.28 -2.58
CA ILE A 37 3.49 -10.18 -3.24
C ILE A 37 3.63 -10.10 -4.76
N ASN A 38 4.59 -9.31 -5.27
CA ASN A 38 4.88 -9.23 -6.70
C ASN A 38 5.34 -10.56 -7.29
N ASP A 39 6.26 -11.25 -6.63
CA ASP A 39 6.75 -12.56 -7.07
C ASP A 39 5.63 -13.61 -7.08
N GLY A 40 4.77 -13.61 -6.06
CA GLY A 40 3.59 -14.47 -6.00
C GLY A 40 2.58 -14.17 -7.12
N ALA A 41 2.36 -12.89 -7.44
CA ALA A 41 1.51 -12.50 -8.56
C ALA A 41 2.07 -12.97 -9.92
N ALA A 42 3.39 -12.90 -10.09
CA ALA A 42 4.08 -13.34 -11.31
C ALA A 42 4.08 -14.87 -11.44
N MET A 43 4.48 -15.58 -10.39
CA MET A 43 4.52 -17.05 -10.35
C MET A 43 3.16 -17.69 -10.59
N CYS A 44 2.09 -17.07 -10.08
CA CYS A 44 0.73 -17.54 -10.26
C CYS A 44 0.03 -16.96 -11.50
N GLU A 45 0.77 -16.27 -12.38
CA GLU A 45 0.31 -15.68 -13.64
C GLU A 45 -1.00 -14.88 -13.48
N THR A 46 -1.08 -14.07 -12.43
CA THR A 46 -2.33 -13.39 -12.11
C THR A 46 -2.62 -12.25 -13.10
N LYS A 47 -3.90 -11.93 -13.29
CA LYS A 47 -4.34 -10.81 -14.15
C LYS A 47 -3.88 -9.43 -13.64
N PHE A 48 -3.39 -9.36 -12.41
CA PHE A 48 -2.95 -8.13 -11.73
C PHE A 48 -1.43 -8.08 -11.52
N VAL A 49 -0.65 -8.97 -12.17
CA VAL A 49 0.81 -8.97 -12.10
C VAL A 49 1.43 -7.61 -12.46
N LYS A 50 0.84 -6.88 -13.41
CA LYS A 50 1.31 -5.54 -13.79
C LYS A 50 1.14 -4.52 -12.67
N ASP A 51 -0.01 -4.53 -11.98
CA ASP A 51 -0.27 -3.65 -10.84
C ASP A 51 0.63 -3.99 -9.65
N ALA A 52 0.91 -5.29 -9.42
CA ALA A 52 1.84 -5.73 -8.38
C ALA A 52 3.28 -5.27 -8.66
N LYS A 53 3.70 -5.35 -9.92
CA LYS A 53 5.00 -4.86 -10.36
C LYS A 53 5.11 -3.34 -10.24
N GLU A 54 4.09 -2.59 -10.65
CA GLU A 54 4.04 -1.13 -10.52
C GLU A 54 4.16 -0.68 -9.07
N TRP A 55 3.45 -1.36 -8.16
CA TRP A 55 3.56 -1.12 -6.72
C TRP A 55 4.96 -1.39 -6.19
N TYR A 56 5.59 -2.51 -6.59
CA TYR A 56 6.96 -2.83 -6.20
C TYR A 56 7.98 -1.81 -6.70
N GLU A 57 7.98 -1.50 -8.00
CA GLU A 57 8.95 -0.58 -8.60
C GLU A 57 8.85 0.83 -8.02
N THR A 58 7.63 1.30 -7.76
CA THR A 58 7.39 2.60 -7.14
C THR A 58 7.97 2.69 -5.74
N ASN A 59 7.78 1.65 -4.92
CA ASN A 59 8.30 1.65 -3.55
C ASN A 59 9.81 1.45 -3.51
N VAL A 60 10.38 0.70 -4.46
CA VAL A 60 11.83 0.65 -4.66
C VAL A 60 12.37 2.03 -5.02
N ASP A 61 11.72 2.80 -5.89
CA ASP A 61 12.13 4.17 -6.21
C ASP A 61 12.02 5.09 -4.98
N ALA A 62 10.93 5.00 -4.21
CA ALA A 62 10.74 5.74 -2.96
C ALA A 62 11.83 5.43 -1.91
N CYS A 63 12.33 4.20 -1.89
CA CYS A 63 13.37 3.75 -0.97
C CYS A 63 14.81 3.91 -1.48
N LYS A 64 14.98 4.17 -2.77
CA LYS A 64 16.29 4.39 -3.36
C LYS A 64 16.82 5.76 -2.98
N GLU A 65 17.87 5.79 -2.18
CA GLU A 65 18.51 7.03 -1.77
C GLU A 65 18.88 7.92 -2.96
N GLY A 66 18.51 9.19 -2.87
CA GLY A 66 18.79 10.19 -3.89
C GLY A 66 17.84 10.19 -5.08
N SER A 67 16.89 9.25 -5.17
CA SER A 67 15.82 9.32 -6.17
C SER A 67 14.94 10.56 -5.98
N LYS A 68 14.22 10.96 -7.03
CA LYS A 68 13.29 12.10 -6.94
C LYS A 68 12.17 11.85 -5.94
N LEU A 69 11.63 10.62 -5.91
CA LEU A 69 10.55 10.26 -5.00
C LEU A 69 11.04 10.17 -3.55
N ASN A 70 12.21 9.57 -3.33
CA ASN A 70 12.83 9.47 -2.01
C ASN A 70 13.06 10.85 -1.38
N LYS A 71 13.67 11.78 -2.13
CA LYS A 71 13.91 13.16 -1.66
C LYS A 71 12.60 13.85 -1.31
N ALA A 72 11.62 13.78 -2.22
CA ALA A 72 10.34 14.43 -2.03
C ALA A 72 9.56 13.89 -0.81
N ILE A 73 9.68 12.60 -0.50
CA ILE A 73 9.07 12.01 0.71
C ILE A 73 9.84 12.44 1.95
N LYS A 74 11.17 12.30 1.97
CA LYS A 74 12.01 12.68 3.13
C LYS A 74 11.81 14.14 3.53
N GLU A 75 11.72 15.05 2.56
CA GLU A 75 11.44 16.47 2.79
C GLU A 75 10.09 16.73 3.48
N ASN A 76 9.15 15.78 3.42
CA ASN A 76 7.79 15.92 3.93
C ASN A 76 7.40 14.79 4.91
N GLU A 77 8.38 14.00 5.37
CA GLU A 77 8.14 12.75 6.11
C GLU A 77 7.37 13.00 7.40
N GLU A 78 7.82 13.95 8.21
CA GLU A 78 7.16 14.32 9.47
C GLU A 78 5.70 14.71 9.25
N CYS A 79 5.44 15.54 8.23
CA CYS A 79 4.08 15.98 7.92
C CYS A 79 3.20 14.84 7.43
N ILE A 80 3.71 13.98 6.53
CA ILE A 80 2.97 12.81 6.05
C ILE A 80 2.67 11.84 7.20
N THR A 81 3.66 11.55 8.04
CA THR A 81 3.51 10.65 9.19
C THR A 81 2.48 11.19 10.17
N LYS A 82 2.55 12.49 10.51
CA LYS A 82 1.54 13.13 11.34
C LYS A 82 0.15 13.05 10.73
N ALA A 83 0.01 13.49 9.47
CA ALA A 83 -1.28 13.52 8.79
C ALA A 83 -1.92 12.14 8.61
N THR A 84 -1.12 11.07 8.50
CA THR A 84 -1.62 9.70 8.38
C THR A 84 -1.89 9.05 9.75
N SER A 85 -1.05 9.27 10.77
CA SER A 85 -1.23 8.73 12.13
C SER A 85 -2.37 9.38 12.89
N GLU A 86 -2.59 10.68 12.73
CA GLU A 86 -3.72 11.42 13.30
C GLU A 86 -5.01 11.22 12.48
N SER A 87 -4.92 10.50 11.35
CA SER A 87 -6.09 10.22 10.54
C SER A 87 -6.92 9.09 11.13
N ASN A 88 -8.20 9.39 11.37
CA ASN A 88 -9.22 8.36 11.63
C ASN A 88 -9.62 7.59 10.36
N CYS A 89 -8.80 7.64 9.29
CA CYS A 89 -9.13 7.00 8.01
C CYS A 89 -9.19 5.47 8.12
N PHE A 90 -8.53 4.89 9.13
CA PHE A 90 -8.51 3.44 9.39
C PHE A 90 -9.43 3.01 10.55
N SER A 91 -9.78 3.93 11.46
CA SER A 91 -10.52 3.62 12.69
C SER A 91 -12.03 3.42 12.46
N GLU A 92 -12.59 3.96 11.38
CA GLU A 92 -13.97 3.62 10.96
C GLU A 92 -14.07 2.20 10.39
N VAL A 93 -12.94 1.59 10.03
CA VAL A 93 -12.88 0.27 9.42
C VAL A 93 -12.46 -0.79 10.43
N GLY A 94 -11.54 -0.51 11.36
CA GLY A 94 -11.12 -1.47 12.38
C GLY A 94 -10.24 -2.61 11.83
N PHE A 95 -9.43 -2.34 10.80
CA PHE A 95 -8.69 -3.36 10.05
C PHE A 95 -7.20 -3.06 9.87
N ASP A 96 -6.42 -4.15 9.73
CA ASP A 96 -5.04 -4.12 9.27
C ASP A 96 -5.00 -3.97 7.73
N LEU A 97 -4.26 -2.97 7.25
CA LEU A 97 -3.98 -2.75 5.82
C LEU A 97 -3.42 -4.00 5.11
N LYS A 98 -2.69 -4.84 5.84
CA LYS A 98 -2.13 -6.11 5.34
C LYS A 98 -3.22 -7.14 5.02
N GLU A 99 -4.41 -7.01 5.61
CA GLU A 99 -5.53 -7.93 5.46
C GLU A 99 -6.68 -7.38 4.61
N MET A 100 -6.63 -6.11 4.19
CA MET A 100 -7.75 -5.42 3.56
C MET A 100 -8.30 -6.07 2.27
N SER A 101 -7.50 -6.79 1.48
CA SER A 101 -8.06 -7.52 0.32
C SER A 101 -8.65 -8.88 0.64
N ARG A 102 -8.43 -9.38 1.85
CA ARG A 102 -8.85 -10.73 2.29
C ARG A 102 -10.26 -10.73 2.84
N ASP A 103 -10.72 -9.56 3.29
CA ASP A 103 -12.07 -9.31 3.76
C ASP A 103 -12.89 -8.52 2.74
N GLU A 104 -14.15 -8.93 2.54
CA GLU A 104 -15.09 -8.26 1.65
C GLU A 104 -15.41 -6.84 2.14
N ALA A 105 -15.52 -6.62 3.46
CA ALA A 105 -15.78 -5.29 3.99
C ALA A 105 -14.56 -4.37 3.75
N GLY A 106 -13.34 -4.83 4.04
CA GLY A 106 -12.11 -4.11 3.71
C GLY A 106 -12.01 -3.73 2.22
N CYS A 107 -12.40 -4.63 1.32
CA CYS A 107 -12.43 -4.36 -0.12
C CYS A 107 -13.34 -3.20 -0.54
N LYS A 108 -14.47 -2.99 0.16
CA LYS A 108 -15.42 -1.90 -0.14
C LYS A 108 -14.91 -0.55 0.33
N GLU A 109 -14.01 -0.53 1.30
CA GLU A 109 -13.55 0.67 1.97
C GLU A 109 -12.22 1.20 1.41
N LEU A 110 -11.48 0.39 0.62
CA LEU A 110 -10.19 0.75 -0.02
C LEU A 110 -10.14 2.16 -0.63
N LYS A 111 -11.13 2.52 -1.46
CA LYS A 111 -11.18 3.84 -2.11
C LYS A 111 -11.49 4.96 -1.12
N LYS A 112 -12.36 4.71 -0.14
CA LYS A 112 -12.71 5.71 0.88
C LYS A 112 -11.50 6.02 1.75
N VAL A 113 -10.73 4.99 2.12
CA VAL A 113 -9.48 5.15 2.87
C VAL A 113 -8.47 5.97 2.05
N GLU A 114 -8.27 5.63 0.78
CA GLU A 114 -7.41 6.41 -0.13
C GLU A 114 -7.83 7.88 -0.21
N ASP A 115 -9.11 8.15 -0.46
CA ASP A 115 -9.65 9.51 -0.54
C ASP A 115 -9.56 10.27 0.78
N CYS A 116 -9.69 9.57 1.91
CA CYS A 116 -9.53 10.13 3.25
C CYS A 116 -8.08 10.55 3.49
N LEU A 117 -7.12 9.66 3.23
CA LEU A 117 -5.69 9.95 3.39
C LEU A 117 -5.24 11.06 2.46
N TYR A 118 -5.68 11.05 1.20
CA TYR A 118 -5.42 12.15 0.27
C TYR A 118 -5.89 13.49 0.83
N ARG A 119 -7.13 13.56 1.32
CA ARG A 119 -7.69 14.79 1.88
C ARG A 119 -6.92 15.26 3.11
N LYS A 120 -6.51 14.34 3.98
CA LYS A 120 -5.73 14.63 5.19
C LYS A 120 -4.34 15.17 4.89
N VAL A 121 -3.56 14.46 4.07
CA VAL A 121 -2.22 14.93 3.67
C VAL A 121 -2.31 16.24 2.89
N LYS A 122 -3.36 16.42 2.08
CA LYS A 122 -3.58 17.67 1.36
C LYS A 122 -3.84 18.85 2.30
N SER A 123 -4.64 18.65 3.35
CA SER A 123 -4.99 19.73 4.29
C SER A 123 -3.84 20.09 5.22
N GLU A 124 -3.04 19.11 5.64
CA GLU A 124 -2.00 19.31 6.65
C GLU A 124 -0.63 19.66 6.05
N CYS A 125 -0.31 19.13 4.86
CA CYS A 125 0.98 19.34 4.23
C CYS A 125 0.86 20.27 3.02
N SER A 126 0.30 19.74 1.91
CA SER A 126 -0.09 20.50 0.72
C SER A 126 -0.66 19.55 -0.34
N ARG A 127 -1.26 20.11 -1.40
CA ARG A 127 -1.67 19.33 -2.58
C ARG A 127 -0.50 18.57 -3.22
N ASN A 128 0.68 19.17 -3.31
CA ASN A 128 1.85 18.54 -3.94
C ASN A 128 2.33 17.34 -3.11
N VAL A 129 2.37 17.50 -1.79
CA VAL A 129 2.74 16.42 -0.86
C VAL A 129 1.74 15.28 -0.91
N ALA A 130 0.43 15.59 -0.97
CA ALA A 130 -0.60 14.56 -1.14
C ALA A 130 -0.43 13.77 -2.46
N ILE A 131 -0.02 14.43 -3.55
CA ILE A 131 0.28 13.75 -4.82
C ILE A 131 1.51 12.86 -4.69
N ILE A 132 2.57 13.33 -4.00
CA ILE A 132 3.77 12.53 -3.74
C ILE A 132 3.43 11.28 -2.92
N PHE A 133 2.68 11.44 -1.83
CA PHE A 133 2.20 10.33 -1.01
C PHE A 133 1.38 9.33 -1.83
N LEU A 134 0.44 9.81 -2.64
CA LEU A 134 -0.38 8.94 -3.50
C LEU A 134 0.43 8.20 -4.56
N ARG A 135 1.64 8.66 -4.94
CA ARG A 135 2.47 7.87 -5.85
C ARG A 135 2.77 6.50 -5.25
N MET A 136 3.07 6.41 -3.95
CA MET A 136 3.29 5.12 -3.29
C MET A 136 1.99 4.37 -2.98
N TYR A 137 0.96 5.10 -2.54
CA TYR A 137 -0.25 4.51 -2.00
C TYR A 137 -1.25 4.06 -3.08
N HIS A 138 -1.37 4.81 -4.17
CA HIS A 138 -2.34 4.53 -5.24
C HIS A 138 -2.10 3.18 -5.95
N PRO A 139 -0.85 2.80 -6.31
CA PRO A 139 -0.58 1.48 -6.88
C PRO A 139 -0.98 0.33 -5.94
N MET A 140 -0.77 0.50 -4.63
CA MET A 140 -1.23 -0.45 -3.63
C MET A 140 -2.75 -0.61 -3.70
N VAL A 141 -3.50 0.49 -3.63
CA VAL A 141 -4.97 0.46 -3.65
C VAL A 141 -5.49 -0.17 -4.94
N ARG A 142 -4.92 0.18 -6.10
CA ARG A 142 -5.25 -0.44 -7.39
C ARG A 142 -5.04 -1.95 -7.37
N LEU A 143 -3.89 -2.42 -6.89
CA LEU A 143 -3.62 -3.85 -6.76
C LEU A 143 -4.64 -4.54 -5.84
N GLN A 144 -4.87 -3.99 -4.65
CA GLN A 144 -5.80 -4.58 -3.67
C GLN A 144 -7.21 -4.67 -4.25
N LEU A 145 -7.69 -3.64 -4.95
CA LEU A 145 -8.98 -3.68 -5.65
C LEU A 145 -9.03 -4.80 -6.70
N LYS A 146 -7.98 -4.98 -7.49
CA LYS A 146 -7.92 -6.08 -8.49
C LYS A 146 -7.96 -7.46 -7.83
N ILE A 147 -7.31 -7.62 -6.68
CA ILE A 147 -7.39 -8.85 -5.87
C ILE A 147 -8.84 -9.06 -5.39
N CYS A 148 -9.50 -8.01 -4.88
CA CYS A 148 -10.90 -8.07 -4.45
C CYS A 148 -11.85 -8.50 -5.58
N TYR A 149 -11.70 -7.94 -6.79
CA TYR A 149 -12.47 -8.37 -7.97
C TYR A 149 -12.17 -9.83 -8.34
N ALA A 150 -10.91 -10.24 -8.30
CA ALA A 150 -10.52 -11.61 -8.62
C ALA A 150 -11.03 -12.64 -7.59
N ARG A 151 -11.26 -12.22 -6.34
CA ARG A 151 -11.92 -13.02 -5.28
C ARG A 151 -13.45 -12.98 -5.33
N GLY A 152 -14.04 -12.08 -6.12
CA GLY A 152 -15.49 -11.92 -6.25
C GLY A 152 -16.15 -11.06 -5.17
N TYR A 153 -15.36 -10.36 -4.36
CA TYR A 153 -15.85 -9.47 -3.28
C TYR A 153 -16.42 -8.16 -3.81
N LEU A 154 -15.97 -7.73 -5.00
CA LEU A 154 -16.46 -6.56 -5.69
C LEU A 154 -17.06 -6.99 -7.04
N LYS A 155 -18.13 -6.29 -7.45
CA LYS A 155 -18.79 -6.47 -8.75
C LYS A 155 -18.44 -5.30 -9.66
N ASN A 156 -18.17 -5.60 -10.93
CA ASN A 156 -17.90 -4.58 -11.96
C ASN A 156 -19.10 -3.66 -12.17
#